data_AF-A0A7V9FYW6-F1
#
_entry.id   AF-A0A7V9FYW6-F1
#
_cell.length_a   1.000
_cell.length_b   1.000
_cell.length_c   1.000
_cell.angle_alpha   90.00
_cell.angle_beta   90.00
_cell.angle_gamma   90.00
#
_symmetry.space_group_name_H-M   'P 1'
#
loop_
_entity.id
_entity.type
_entity.pdbx_description
1 polymer ?
#
loop_
_entity_poly.entity_id
_entity_poly.type
_entity_poly.pdbx_seq_one_letter_code
_entity_poly.pdbx_strand_id
1 'polypeptide(L)'
;MSTSEPGLDRHEWESEMQALEEQIADAPAESLPELGDLVERMLAERGYDLADPVLREGEEREVVTEYLAAREIATLIERGDASVGPGDVAAAINGFRALYDHLVSGLGPS
;
A
#
# COMPACT_ATOMS: atom_id res chain seq x y z
N MET A 1 -11.54 15.08 -18.66
CA MET A 1 -10.49 14.06 -18.55
C MET A 1 -9.32 14.75 -17.90
N SER A 2 -9.15 14.56 -16.60
CA SER A 2 -8.03 15.16 -15.87
C SER A 2 -6.82 14.26 -16.11
N THR A 3 -5.87 14.74 -16.91
CA THR A 3 -4.56 14.14 -17.08
C THR A 3 -3.79 14.37 -15.79
N SER A 4 -3.74 13.35 -14.93
CA SER A 4 -2.80 13.29 -13.80
C SER A 4 -1.39 13.44 -14.37
N GLU A 5 -0.73 14.55 -14.04
CA GLU A 5 0.66 14.80 -14.41
C GLU A 5 1.52 13.90 -13.52
N PRO A 6 2.39 13.02 -14.06
CA PRO A 6 3.11 11.99 -13.29
C PRO A 6 3.92 12.50 -12.07
N GLY A 7 4.28 13.78 -12.06
CA GLY A 7 4.97 14.43 -10.93
C GLY A 7 4.03 15.02 -9.87
N LEU A 8 2.77 15.32 -10.20
CA LEU A 8 1.76 15.78 -9.26
C LEU A 8 1.26 14.62 -8.39
N ASP A 9 1.06 13.45 -8.99
CA ASP A 9 0.64 12.24 -8.26
C ASP A 9 1.70 11.82 -7.23
N ARG A 10 2.99 11.96 -7.56
CA ARG A 10 4.09 11.68 -6.62
C ARG A 10 4.04 12.56 -5.37
N HIS A 11 3.96 13.87 -5.55
CA HIS A 11 3.99 14.81 -4.42
C HIS A 11 2.77 14.66 -3.52
N GLU A 12 1.61 14.32 -4.09
CA GLU A 12 0.41 13.97 -3.34
C GLU A 12 0.64 12.71 -2.49
N TRP A 13 1.12 11.62 -3.11
CA TRP A 13 1.42 10.37 -2.38
C TRP A 13 2.47 10.56 -1.29
N GLU A 14 3.53 11.34 -1.54
CA GLU A 14 4.55 11.65 -0.54
C GLU A 14 3.98 12.42 0.66
N SER A 15 3.07 13.37 0.41
CA SER A 15 2.43 14.16 1.47
C SER A 15 1.45 13.31 2.30
N GLU A 16 0.67 12.44 1.65
CA GLU A 16 -0.24 11.53 2.34
C GLU A 16 0.51 10.47 3.16
N MET A 17 1.57 9.88 2.60
CA MET A 17 2.42 8.95 3.33
C MET A 17 3.02 9.63 4.57
N GLN A 18 3.52 10.86 4.46
CA GLN A 18 4.06 11.58 5.62
C GLN A 18 3.01 11.75 6.73
N ALA A 19 1.77 12.10 6.39
CA ALA A 19 0.70 12.23 7.36
C ALA A 19 0.28 10.88 7.97
N LEU A 20 0.33 9.79 7.20
CA LEU A 20 0.08 8.45 7.68
C LEU A 20 1.20 7.95 8.60
N GLU A 21 2.46 8.27 8.33
CA GLU A 21 3.59 7.90 9.17
C GLU A 21 3.46 8.47 10.60
N GLU A 22 2.96 9.70 10.74
CA GLU A 22 2.66 10.29 12.03
C GLU A 22 1.54 9.54 12.76
N GLN A 23 0.50 9.10 12.04
CA GLN A 23 -0.60 8.31 12.60
C GLN A 23 -0.17 6.89 12.97
N ILE A 24 0.65 6.25 12.15
CA ILE A 24 1.22 4.92 12.38
C ILE A 24 2.06 4.91 13.66
N ALA A 25 2.76 6.00 13.96
CA ALA A 25 3.54 6.12 15.18
C ALA A 25 2.68 6.17 16.45
N ASP A 26 1.46 6.71 16.36
CA ASP A 26 0.52 6.83 17.48
C ASP A 26 -0.40 5.60 17.60
N ALA A 27 -0.97 5.18 16.48
CA ALA A 27 -1.97 4.12 16.37
C ALA A 27 -1.72 3.23 15.13
N PRO A 28 -0.74 2.31 15.19
CA PRO A 28 -0.30 1.53 14.02
C PRO A 28 -1.37 0.60 13.46
N ALA A 29 -2.16 -0.03 14.33
CA ALA A 29 -3.24 -0.91 13.91
C ALA A 29 -4.40 -0.11 13.28
N GLU A 30 -4.75 1.03 13.87
CA GLU A 30 -5.84 1.88 13.39
C GLU A 30 -5.51 2.56 12.07
N SER A 31 -4.23 2.80 11.77
CA SER A 31 -3.77 3.46 10.52
C SER A 31 -3.54 2.50 9.36
N LEU A 32 -3.60 1.19 9.61
CA LEU A 32 -3.28 0.15 8.62
C LEU A 32 -4.24 0.14 7.42
N PRO A 33 -5.57 0.31 7.61
CA PRO A 33 -6.53 0.38 6.51
C PRO A 33 -6.25 1.55 5.57
N GLU A 34 -5.99 2.74 6.09
CA GLU A 34 -5.72 3.95 5.33
C GLU A 34 -4.40 3.84 4.56
N LEU A 35 -3.38 3.23 5.16
CA LEU A 35 -2.14 2.89 4.47
C LEU A 35 -2.38 1.92 3.29
N GLY A 36 -3.24 0.92 3.51
CA GLY A 36 -3.64 -0.01 2.46
C GLY A 36 -4.38 0.68 1.30
N ASP A 37 -5.26 1.63 1.61
CA ASP A 37 -6.01 2.40 0.61
C ASP A 37 -5.11 3.30 -0.25
N LEU A 38 -4.10 3.95 0.37
CA LEU A 38 -3.10 4.72 -0.36
C LEU A 38 -2.35 3.83 -1.36
N VAL A 39 -1.83 2.69 -0.90
CA VAL A 39 -1.06 1.76 -1.75
C VAL A 39 -1.95 1.16 -2.84
N GLU A 40 -3.21 0.81 -2.54
CA GLU A 40 -4.19 0.32 -3.51
C GLU A 40 -4.38 1.30 -4.67
N ARG A 41 -4.57 2.58 -4.33
CA ARG A 41 -4.72 3.66 -5.32
C ARG A 41 -3.45 3.81 -6.17
N MET A 42 -2.28 3.82 -5.55
CA MET A 42 -1.00 3.91 -6.27
C MET A 42 -0.75 2.72 -7.22
N LEU A 43 -1.19 1.53 -6.85
CA LEU A 43 -1.13 0.31 -7.67
C LEU A 43 -2.10 0.42 -8.87
N ALA A 44 -3.34 0.82 -8.62
CA ALA A 44 -4.34 1.03 -9.66
C ALA A 44 -3.90 2.09 -10.68
N GLU A 45 -3.35 3.22 -10.21
CA GLU A 45 -2.82 4.29 -11.06
C GLU A 45 -1.62 3.85 -11.91
N ARG A 46 -0.83 2.87 -11.45
CA ARG A 46 0.23 2.24 -12.25
C ARG A 46 -0.23 1.08 -13.12
N GLY A 47 -1.51 0.75 -13.12
CA GLY A 47 -2.09 -0.30 -13.96
C GLY A 47 -2.00 -1.71 -13.40
N TYR A 48 -1.69 -1.87 -12.11
CA TYR A 48 -1.79 -3.17 -11.44
C TYR A 48 -3.26 -3.56 -11.25
N ASP A 49 -3.68 -4.67 -11.87
CA ASP A 49 -5.02 -5.26 -11.72
C ASP A 49 -5.14 -6.21 -10.50
N LEU A 50 -5.51 -5.69 -9.34
CA LEU A 50 -5.56 -6.44 -8.08
C LEU A 50 -6.56 -7.63 -8.05
N ALA A 51 -7.39 -7.80 -9.09
CA ALA A 51 -8.43 -8.83 -9.11
C ALA A 51 -7.91 -10.26 -9.39
N ASP A 52 -6.83 -10.41 -10.17
CA ASP A 52 -6.27 -11.73 -10.48
C ASP A 52 -4.73 -11.76 -10.40
N PRO A 53 -4.15 -12.15 -9.25
CA PRO A 53 -2.70 -12.29 -9.11
C PRO A 53 -2.12 -13.49 -9.87
N VAL A 54 -2.91 -14.53 -10.18
CA VAL A 54 -2.39 -15.75 -10.81
C VAL A 54 -2.02 -15.49 -12.26
N LEU A 55 -2.79 -14.64 -12.94
CA LEU A 55 -2.57 -14.25 -14.34
C LEU A 55 -1.35 -13.34 -14.56
N ARG A 56 -0.78 -12.74 -13.50
CA ARG A 56 0.44 -11.92 -13.61
C ARG A 56 1.69 -12.74 -13.79
N GLU A 57 2.75 -12.15 -14.32
CA GLU A 57 4.07 -12.78 -14.41
C GLU A 57 5.14 -11.96 -13.70
N GLY A 58 6.18 -12.66 -13.22
CA GLY A 58 7.36 -12.03 -12.61
C GLY A 58 7.05 -11.08 -11.46
N GLU A 59 7.66 -9.90 -11.50
CA GLU A 59 7.62 -8.87 -10.47
C GLU A 59 6.19 -8.38 -10.19
N GLU A 60 5.34 -8.25 -11.20
CA GLU A 60 3.96 -7.78 -10.98
C GLU A 60 3.16 -8.73 -10.09
N ARG A 61 3.38 -10.05 -10.24
CA ARG A 61 2.73 -11.06 -9.40
C ARG A 61 3.18 -10.91 -7.94
N GLU A 62 4.48 -10.72 -7.74
CA GLU A 62 5.06 -10.55 -6.40
C GLU A 62 4.49 -9.32 -5.71
N VAL A 63 4.44 -8.18 -6.42
CA VAL A 63 3.86 -6.91 -5.93
C VAL A 63 2.41 -7.09 -5.49
N VAL A 64 1.56 -7.72 -6.32
CA VAL A 64 0.14 -7.91 -5.96
C VAL A 64 -0.04 -8.94 -4.85
N THR A 65 0.78 -9.99 -4.81
CA THR A 65 0.72 -10.99 -3.72
C THR A 65 1.05 -10.35 -2.38
N GLU A 66 2.10 -9.52 -2.34
CA GLU A 66 2.49 -8.79 -1.14
C GLU A 66 1.40 -7.81 -0.68
N TYR A 67 0.82 -7.06 -1.63
CA TYR A 67 -0.29 -6.14 -1.33
C TYR A 67 -1.49 -6.87 -0.72
N LEU A 68 -1.90 -8.01 -1.32
CA LEU A 68 -3.04 -8.78 -0.83
C LEU A 68 -2.80 -9.36 0.56
N ALA A 69 -1.58 -9.81 0.85
CA ALA A 69 -1.20 -10.31 2.17
C ALA A 69 -1.29 -9.21 3.25
N ALA A 70 -0.76 -8.01 2.98
CA ALA A 70 -0.86 -6.89 3.89
C ALA A 70 -2.31 -6.38 4.04
N ARG A 71 -3.09 -6.35 2.96
CA ARG A 71 -4.51 -5.96 2.94
C ARG A 71 -5.40 -6.92 3.71
N GLU A 72 -5.07 -8.21 3.73
CA GLU A 72 -5.75 -9.20 4.56
C GLU A 72 -5.66 -8.83 6.04
N ILE A 73 -4.46 -8.45 6.52
CA ILE A 73 -4.26 -8.01 7.90
C ILE A 73 -5.07 -6.73 8.19
N ALA A 74 -5.07 -5.76 7.28
CA ALA A 74 -5.89 -4.54 7.40
C ALA A 74 -7.37 -4.87 7.59
N THR A 75 -7.88 -5.76 6.73
CA THR A 75 -9.28 -6.20 6.73
C THR A 75 -9.64 -6.92 8.03
N LEU A 76 -8.74 -7.73 8.58
CA LEU A 76 -8.96 -8.41 9.86
C LEU A 76 -9.03 -7.40 11.02
N ILE A 77 -8.19 -6.37 11.01
CA ILE A 77 -8.23 -5.28 12.01
C ILE A 77 -9.54 -4.50 11.94
N GLU A 78 -9.98 -4.10 10.73
CA GLU A 78 -11.26 -3.39 10.56
C GLU A 78 -12.46 -4.19 11.07
N ARG A 79 -12.38 -5.53 10.96
CA ARG A 79 -13.38 -6.46 11.49
C ARG A 79 -13.29 -6.65 13.00
N GLY A 80 -12.26 -6.11 13.65
CA GLY A 80 -11.99 -6.27 15.08
C GLY A 80 -11.52 -7.67 15.44
N ASP A 81 -10.83 -8.36 14.52
CA ASP A 81 -10.34 -9.71 14.79
C ASP A 81 -9.19 -9.70 15.81
N ALA A 82 -9.40 -10.39 16.94
CA ALA A 82 -8.43 -10.48 18.02
C ALA A 82 -7.24 -11.41 17.71
N SER A 83 -7.26 -12.13 16.58
CA SER A 83 -6.13 -12.98 16.16
C SER A 83 -4.95 -12.18 15.65
N VAL A 84 -5.16 -10.93 15.22
CA VAL A 84 -4.11 -10.07 14.69
C VAL A 84 -3.26 -9.54 15.85
N GLY A 85 -2.01 -10.00 15.92
CA GLY A 85 -1.06 -9.54 16.92
C GLY A 85 -0.26 -8.32 16.47
N PRO A 86 0.46 -7.64 17.38
CA PRO A 86 1.34 -6.52 17.04
C PRO A 86 2.42 -6.88 16.00
N GLY A 87 2.85 -8.14 15.94
CA GLY A 87 3.80 -8.63 14.94
C GLY A 87 3.21 -8.65 13.53
N ASP A 88 1.95 -9.06 13.40
CA ASP A 88 1.23 -9.09 12.11
C ASP A 88 0.99 -7.66 11.61
N VAL A 89 0.60 -6.75 12.51
CA VAL A 89 0.49 -5.31 12.24
C VAL A 89 1.81 -4.76 11.71
N ALA A 90 2.92 -5.01 12.41
CA ALA A 90 4.23 -4.52 11.99
C ALA A 90 4.67 -5.11 10.64
N ALA A 91 4.37 -6.39 10.39
CA ALA A 91 4.66 -7.03 9.10
C ALA A 91 3.88 -6.36 7.96
N ALA A 92 2.57 -6.13 8.14
CA ALA A 92 1.74 -5.51 7.12
C ALA A 92 2.12 -4.05 6.85
N ILE A 93 2.46 -3.25 7.87
CA ILE A 93 2.99 -1.88 7.70
C ILE A 93 4.26 -1.91 6.84
N ASN A 94 5.19 -2.82 7.16
CA ASN A 94 6.44 -2.92 6.40
C ASN A 94 6.21 -3.38 4.96
N GLY A 95 5.26 -4.29 4.72
CA GLY A 95 4.84 -4.69 3.38
C GLY A 95 4.30 -3.50 2.57
N PHE A 96 3.38 -2.73 3.13
CA PHE A 96 2.85 -1.53 2.48
C PHE A 96 3.92 -0.45 2.24
N ARG A 97 4.84 -0.22 3.18
CA ARG A 97 5.97 0.71 2.99
C ARG A 97 6.89 0.26 1.86
N ALA A 98 7.21 -1.03 1.78
CA ALA A 98 8.03 -1.56 0.71
C ALA A 98 7.37 -1.39 -0.66
N LEU A 99 6.06 -1.61 -0.74
CA LEU A 99 5.28 -1.37 -1.96
C LEU A 99 5.26 0.11 -2.32
N TYR A 100 4.99 1.00 -1.37
CA TYR A 100 5.06 2.44 -1.57
C TYR A 100 6.44 2.89 -2.11
N ASP A 101 7.53 2.43 -1.49
CA ASP A 101 8.89 2.78 -1.90
C ASP A 101 9.20 2.28 -3.31
N HIS A 102 8.80 1.05 -3.65
CA HIS A 102 8.92 0.49 -4.99
C HIS A 102 8.18 1.36 -6.01
N LEU A 103 6.94 1.72 -5.69
CA LEU A 103 6.09 2.55 -6.53
C LEU A 103 6.72 3.93 -6.75
N VAL A 104 7.07 4.66 -5.68
CA VAL A 104 7.70 5.99 -5.80
C VAL A 104 9.06 5.95 -6.49
N SER A 105 9.88 4.92 -6.26
CA SER A 105 11.18 4.78 -6.92
C SER A 105 11.05 4.54 -8.43
N GLY A 106 9.98 3.87 -8.87
CA GLY A 106 9.63 3.73 -10.29
C GLY A 106 9.27 5.04 -11.00
N LEU A 107 9.15 6.17 -10.28
CA LEU A 107 8.89 7.52 -10.86
C LEU A 107 10.18 8.31 -11.16
N GLY A 108 11.36 7.76 -10.87
CA GLY A 108 12.65 8.39 -11.22
C GLY A 108 12.96 8.31 -12.72
N PRO A 109 13.74 9.25 -13.29
CA PRO A 109 13.99 9.28 -14.73
C PRO A 109 14.76 8.04 -15.19
N SER A 110 14.20 7.31 -16.15
CA SER A 110 14.96 6.40 -17.03
C SER A 110 15.89 7.17 -17.96
#